data_AF-A0A4Y1RAZ1-F1
#
_entry.id   AF-A0A4Y1RAZ1-F1
#
_cell.length_a   1.000
_cell.length_b   1.000
_cell.length_c   1.000
_cell.angle_alpha   90.00
_cell.angle_beta   90.00
_cell.angle_gamma   90.00
#
_symmetry.space_group_name_H-M   'P 1'
#
loop_
_entity.id
_entity.type
_entity.pdbx_description
1 polymer ?
#
loop_
_entity_poly.entity_id
_entity_poly.type
_entity_poly.pdbx_seq_one_letter_code
_entity_poly.pdbx_strand_id
1 'polypeptide(L)'
;MKYIEPIILRHVDRCPTDKTVNFPGQCADQIFLFLCATSRLSLRKTSDLDSPMAAEDHNGGRSALIFLGTGCSSAVPNAMCLIQPSNPCDVCPQALSTPPDQNPNYRCNTSLLIDYCPSDGKHSYILIDVGKTFREQVIRWFTRYKIPRIDSIILTHEHADAVLGLDDIRAVQPYSPTNDIDPTPIYLTQYAMESIAEKFSYLVKKKVEEGKELRRVAQLDWRIIEENCETSFVASGLQFIPLPVMHGEDYVCLGYLFGERCRIAYISDVSRFPASTEHVISKDGAGQLDLLILDTLYKTGSHNVHLCLPQTLEAVKRICPKQALLIGMTHQFDHHKDNKFLTEWSESFHPMFMGGSRCNILEAHLIVAVTEELNLELSLSLLQHKPKEDDQANCNDPLIKPTVVLVDDLLNALKQFSLCTESLGCVQSSILQSIHGNMIIWFGAWLKRSCENKDSLTASLLSMLTNMSSMAILLEHSFFDAYAGESRDGSCAAKFCRGDTVSMSTAVVNGGDMNNVSYACLAMFKSGFQKMEGVAAGVCLKCQTKPRIASLFVWKSLQCCYSWILNSDQRKAMLPYLESVSIEIKYDIFRVVYVSGDNDLKFQFFYPPHQMLEQQLEEKAKKKGISCKALP
;
A
#
# COMPACT_ATOMS: atom_id res chain seq x y z
N MET A 1 40.39 -18.77 2.29
CA MET A 1 41.27 -19.91 1.95
C MET A 1 40.41 -21.13 1.63
N LYS A 2 40.57 -21.66 0.39
CA LYS A 2 40.30 -23.00 -0.20
C LYS A 2 38.99 -23.75 0.14
N TYR A 3 38.06 -23.92 -0.82
CA TYR A 3 37.95 -24.91 -1.93
C TYR A 3 37.44 -26.30 -1.49
N ILE A 4 36.41 -26.82 -2.19
CA ILE A 4 36.31 -28.17 -2.79
C ILE A 4 34.94 -28.33 -3.49
N GLU A 5 34.94 -28.46 -4.82
CA GLU A 5 33.96 -29.26 -5.57
C GLU A 5 34.30 -30.76 -5.40
N PRO A 6 33.31 -31.66 -5.54
CA PRO A 6 33.54 -32.74 -6.50
C PRO A 6 32.32 -33.15 -7.36
N ILE A 7 32.50 -33.07 -8.69
CA ILE A 7 32.50 -34.15 -9.72
C ILE A 7 31.25 -35.06 -9.93
N ILE A 8 30.62 -34.86 -11.11
CA ILE A 8 30.18 -35.77 -12.22
C ILE A 8 29.72 -37.23 -11.92
N LEU A 9 28.57 -37.67 -12.49
CA LEU A 9 28.36 -38.96 -13.22
C LEU A 9 27.07 -38.96 -14.11
N ARG A 10 27.12 -39.65 -15.28
CA ARG A 10 26.14 -39.67 -16.40
C ARG A 10 25.28 -40.97 -16.49
N HIS A 11 24.12 -40.87 -17.19
CA HIS A 11 23.58 -41.70 -18.31
C HIS A 11 22.33 -42.65 -18.16
N VAL A 12 21.36 -42.47 -19.11
CA VAL A 12 20.33 -43.36 -19.77
C VAL A 12 19.33 -44.19 -18.92
N ASP A 13 18.07 -44.51 -19.29
CA ASP A 13 17.44 -44.79 -20.60
C ASP A 13 15.87 -44.82 -20.54
N ARG A 14 15.22 -44.50 -21.67
CA ARG A 14 13.93 -44.97 -22.28
C ARG A 14 12.52 -44.88 -21.63
N CYS A 15 11.61 -44.28 -22.43
CA CYS A 15 10.14 -44.47 -22.59
C CYS A 15 9.74 -45.97 -22.83
N PRO A 16 8.45 -46.43 -22.77
CA PRO A 16 7.23 -45.75 -23.29
C PRO A 16 5.89 -46.03 -22.54
N THR A 17 4.81 -45.30 -22.91
CA THR A 17 3.49 -45.79 -23.39
C THR A 17 2.26 -44.97 -22.95
N ASP A 18 1.44 -44.67 -23.97
CA ASP A 18 0.07 -44.14 -23.98
C ASP A 18 -0.88 -44.79 -22.96
N LYS A 19 -1.73 -43.97 -22.33
CA LYS A 19 -3.20 -44.19 -22.19
C LYS A 19 -3.93 -42.86 -21.97
N THR A 20 -4.62 -42.38 -23.00
CA THR A 20 -5.77 -41.45 -22.88
C THR A 20 -6.82 -42.04 -21.94
N VAL A 21 -7.19 -41.32 -20.89
CA VAL A 21 -8.36 -41.63 -20.04
C VAL A 21 -9.47 -40.66 -20.38
N ASN A 22 -10.54 -41.17 -21.00
CA ASN A 22 -11.82 -40.49 -21.11
C ASN A 22 -12.49 -40.43 -19.74
N PHE A 23 -13.02 -39.27 -19.37
CA PHE A 23 -13.99 -39.12 -18.28
C PHE A 23 -15.40 -38.97 -18.87
N PRO A 24 -16.35 -39.88 -18.54
CA PRO A 24 -17.76 -39.70 -18.82
C PRO A 24 -18.46 -39.10 -17.60
N GLY A 25 -19.25 -38.05 -17.80
CA GLY A 25 -20.22 -37.59 -16.80
C GLY A 25 -20.28 -36.08 -16.64
N GLN A 26 -21.01 -35.43 -17.55
CA GLN A 26 -21.61 -34.08 -17.46
C GLN A 26 -20.90 -33.09 -16.51
N CYS A 27 -19.73 -32.62 -16.95
CA CYS A 27 -19.02 -31.53 -16.31
C CYS A 27 -19.11 -30.26 -17.15
N ALA A 28 -18.82 -29.11 -16.54
CA ALA A 28 -18.47 -27.92 -17.31
C ALA A 28 -17.19 -28.24 -18.10
N ASP A 29 -17.35 -28.70 -19.34
CA ASP A 29 -16.24 -29.17 -20.16
C ASP A 29 -15.31 -28.03 -20.59
N GLN A 30 -15.73 -26.76 -20.43
CA GLN A 30 -14.98 -25.58 -20.84
C GLN A 30 -15.00 -24.47 -19.80
N ILE A 31 -13.82 -23.94 -19.53
CA ILE A 31 -13.55 -22.91 -18.54
C ILE A 31 -13.06 -21.67 -19.27
N PHE A 32 -13.68 -20.53 -19.04
CA PHE A 32 -13.14 -19.24 -19.47
C PHE A 32 -12.33 -18.65 -18.32
N LEU A 33 -11.02 -18.52 -18.55
CA LEU A 33 -10.13 -17.90 -17.60
C LEU A 33 -9.79 -16.50 -18.09
N PHE A 34 -10.12 -15.51 -17.27
CA PHE A 34 -9.82 -14.12 -17.51
C PHE A 34 -8.79 -13.65 -16.47
N LEU A 35 -7.62 -13.26 -16.96
CA LEU A 35 -6.47 -12.80 -16.20
C LEU A 35 -6.27 -11.30 -16.44
N CYS A 36 -6.54 -10.52 -15.42
CA CYS A 36 -6.37 -9.08 -15.45
C CYS A 36 -5.33 -8.65 -14.42
N ALA A 37 -4.46 -7.74 -14.79
CA ALA A 37 -3.69 -6.90 -13.87
C ALA A 37 -4.29 -5.50 -13.90
N THR A 38 -4.14 -4.68 -12.86
CA THR A 38 -4.67 -3.31 -12.88
C THR A 38 -3.92 -2.42 -13.93
N SER A 39 -4.57 -1.41 -14.55
CA SER A 39 -3.99 -0.56 -15.64
C SER A 39 -3.52 0.80 -15.17
N ARG A 40 -2.42 1.42 -15.65
CA ARG A 40 -1.21 1.03 -16.43
C ARG A 40 -0.21 2.19 -16.35
N LEU A 41 1.10 1.90 -16.51
CA LEU A 41 1.94 2.54 -17.53
C LEU A 41 2.80 1.45 -18.24
N SER A 42 3.08 1.66 -19.53
CA SER A 42 3.23 0.65 -20.60
C SER A 42 4.67 0.40 -21.08
N LEU A 43 4.96 -0.81 -21.59
CA LEU A 43 6.11 -1.21 -22.41
C LEU A 43 5.98 -0.84 -23.92
N ARG A 44 7.09 -0.59 -24.63
CA ARG A 44 7.28 -0.89 -26.08
C ARG A 44 8.72 -1.38 -26.37
N LYS A 45 8.88 -2.18 -27.44
CA LYS A 45 10.04 -3.03 -27.85
C LYS A 45 10.93 -2.38 -28.95
N THR A 46 12.24 -2.71 -28.97
CA THR A 46 13.14 -2.96 -30.14
C THR A 46 14.39 -3.70 -29.60
N SER A 47 14.60 -5.00 -29.82
CA SER A 47 15.41 -5.65 -30.89
C SER A 47 16.77 -4.99 -31.19
N ASP A 48 17.81 -5.83 -31.13
CA ASP A 48 19.22 -5.65 -31.51
C ASP A 48 20.16 -4.98 -30.49
N LEU A 49 20.92 -5.81 -29.75
CA LEU A 49 22.40 -5.88 -29.81
C LEU A 49 22.92 -6.83 -28.72
N ASP A 50 23.56 -7.90 -29.16
CA ASP A 50 24.41 -8.78 -28.37
C ASP A 50 25.60 -8.03 -27.75
N SER A 51 26.03 -8.49 -26.57
CA SER A 51 27.41 -8.46 -26.00
C SER A 51 27.60 -7.67 -24.69
N PRO A 52 28.57 -8.11 -23.85
CA PRO A 52 28.51 -7.96 -22.40
C PRO A 52 29.34 -6.78 -21.84
N MET A 53 29.14 -6.52 -20.55
CA MET A 53 29.94 -5.70 -19.63
C MET A 53 29.60 -4.20 -19.56
N ALA A 54 29.03 -3.78 -18.43
CA ALA A 54 29.76 -3.09 -17.36
C ALA A 54 28.80 -2.82 -16.19
N ALA A 55 29.33 -2.78 -14.97
CA ALA A 55 28.60 -2.32 -13.81
C ALA A 55 28.22 -0.84 -13.99
N GLU A 56 26.96 -0.48 -13.75
CA GLU A 56 26.59 0.91 -13.50
C GLU A 56 25.81 1.04 -12.19
N ASP A 57 26.40 1.88 -11.34
CA ASP A 57 25.92 2.48 -10.11
C ASP A 57 24.92 3.62 -10.45
N HIS A 58 24.21 4.12 -9.43
CA HIS A 58 23.38 5.34 -9.35
C HIS A 58 21.84 5.23 -9.40
N ASN A 59 21.22 5.37 -8.20
CA ASN A 59 20.01 6.19 -8.02
C ASN A 59 20.12 7.10 -6.77
N GLY A 60 21.33 7.57 -6.47
CA GLY A 60 21.64 8.27 -5.21
C GLY A 60 21.51 9.80 -5.25
N GLY A 61 20.75 10.41 -6.17
CA GLY A 61 20.88 11.86 -6.44
C GLY A 61 19.69 12.77 -6.12
N ARG A 62 18.57 12.26 -5.55
CA ARG A 62 17.30 13.01 -5.55
C ARG A 62 16.81 13.39 -4.17
N SER A 63 16.28 14.61 -4.06
CA SER A 63 15.58 15.08 -2.87
C SER A 63 14.14 14.57 -2.83
N ALA A 64 13.58 14.40 -1.63
CA ALA A 64 12.21 13.97 -1.43
C ALA A 64 11.53 14.61 -0.20
N LEU A 65 10.22 14.77 -0.28
CA LEU A 65 9.35 15.09 0.85
C LEU A 65 8.67 13.84 1.38
N ILE A 66 8.62 13.63 2.69
CA ILE A 66 8.02 12.46 3.32
C ILE A 66 7.09 12.94 4.44
N PHE A 67 5.79 12.83 4.22
CA PHE A 67 4.76 13.22 5.19
C PHE A 67 4.67 12.19 6.32
N LEU A 68 5.26 12.48 7.47
CA LEU A 68 5.25 11.57 8.62
C LEU A 68 3.87 11.50 9.28
N GLY A 69 3.11 12.59 9.23
CA GLY A 69 1.70 12.63 9.58
C GLY A 69 0.99 13.81 8.93
N THR A 70 -0.33 13.69 8.84
CA THR A 70 -1.21 14.64 8.11
C THR A 70 -2.51 14.92 8.87
N GLY A 71 -2.62 14.44 10.11
CA GLY A 71 -3.79 14.57 10.96
C GLY A 71 -3.69 15.72 11.94
N CYS A 72 -4.85 16.14 12.45
CA CYS A 72 -4.96 17.15 13.50
C CYS A 72 -4.24 16.78 14.81
N SER A 73 -4.28 17.68 15.79
CA SER A 73 -3.71 17.48 17.13
C SER A 73 -4.18 16.19 17.83
N SER A 74 -5.41 15.74 17.59
CA SER A 74 -5.94 14.49 18.17
C SER A 74 -5.55 13.21 17.41
N ALA A 75 -4.87 13.33 16.28
CA ALA A 75 -4.64 12.25 15.30
C ALA A 75 -5.94 11.60 14.79
N VAL A 76 -5.84 10.71 13.80
CA VAL A 76 -6.94 9.89 13.32
C VAL A 76 -6.49 8.42 13.33
N PRO A 77 -7.26 7.51 13.95
CA PRO A 77 -8.58 7.69 14.54
C PRO A 77 -8.58 8.55 15.81
N ASN A 78 -9.66 9.29 16.01
CA ASN A 78 -9.90 10.00 17.26
C ASN A 78 -10.32 9.01 18.36
N ALA A 79 -9.55 8.95 19.45
CA ALA A 79 -9.78 7.98 20.52
C ALA A 79 -11.17 8.12 21.17
N MET A 80 -11.65 9.35 21.41
CA MET A 80 -12.96 9.62 22.02
C MET A 80 -14.10 9.05 21.15
N CYS A 81 -13.99 9.21 19.83
CA CYS A 81 -14.95 8.64 18.88
C CYS A 81 -15.07 7.12 18.96
N LEU A 82 -13.98 6.42 19.29
CA LEU A 82 -13.95 4.95 19.34
C LEU A 82 -14.43 4.41 20.69
N ILE A 83 -14.04 5.03 21.81
CA ILE A 83 -14.32 4.50 23.15
C ILE A 83 -15.67 4.95 23.72
N GLN A 84 -16.25 6.03 23.20
CA GLN A 84 -17.54 6.57 23.64
C GLN A 84 -18.43 6.91 22.43
N PRO A 85 -18.90 5.90 21.67
CA PRO A 85 -19.68 6.15 20.47
C PRO A 85 -21.11 6.55 20.83
N SER A 86 -21.34 7.85 21.08
CA SER A 86 -22.69 8.42 21.11
C SER A 86 -23.23 8.65 19.69
N ASN A 87 -22.34 9.04 18.77
CA ASN A 87 -22.57 9.12 17.32
C ASN A 87 -21.24 8.85 16.58
N PRO A 88 -20.89 7.58 16.32
CA PRO A 88 -19.58 7.25 15.76
C PRO A 88 -19.45 7.75 14.32
N CYS A 89 -18.33 8.40 14.00
CA CYS A 89 -18.02 8.74 12.60
C CYS A 89 -17.64 7.48 11.80
N ASP A 90 -17.78 7.53 10.47
CA ASP A 90 -17.41 6.43 9.58
C ASP A 90 -15.88 6.24 9.48
N VAL A 91 -15.11 7.33 9.60
CA VAL A 91 -13.66 7.34 9.34
C VAL A 91 -12.87 6.62 10.42
N CYS A 92 -13.21 6.79 11.71
CA CYS A 92 -12.42 6.20 12.80
C CYS A 92 -12.41 4.66 12.81
N PRO A 93 -13.55 3.97 12.65
CA PRO A 93 -13.56 2.52 12.47
C PRO A 93 -12.81 2.09 11.21
N GLN A 94 -12.96 2.83 10.10
CA GLN A 94 -12.25 2.55 8.86
C GLN A 94 -10.74 2.71 9.01
N ALA A 95 -10.26 3.70 9.76
CA ALA A 95 -8.85 3.91 10.07
C ALA A 95 -8.22 2.74 10.84
N LEU A 96 -9.03 1.85 11.42
CA LEU A 96 -8.59 0.62 12.10
C LEU A 96 -8.83 -0.66 11.29
N SER A 97 -9.46 -0.57 10.12
CA SER A 97 -9.86 -1.74 9.32
C SER A 97 -8.68 -2.43 8.62
N THR A 98 -7.60 -1.70 8.39
CA THR A 98 -6.35 -2.17 7.79
C THR A 98 -5.16 -1.64 8.58
N PRO A 99 -3.98 -2.29 8.48
CA PRO A 99 -2.77 -1.81 9.15
C PRO A 99 -2.49 -0.33 8.86
N PRO A 100 -2.06 0.46 9.86
CA PRO A 100 -1.87 1.91 9.72
C PRO A 100 -1.00 2.31 8.53
N ASP A 101 0.05 1.56 8.21
CA ASP A 101 0.97 1.79 7.09
C ASP A 101 0.29 1.74 5.71
N GLN A 102 -0.87 1.10 5.61
CA GLN A 102 -1.67 0.96 4.39
C GLN A 102 -3.00 1.72 4.45
N ASN A 103 -3.27 2.41 5.58
CA ASN A 103 -4.54 3.07 5.82
C ASN A 103 -4.39 4.58 5.74
N PRO A 104 -4.88 5.24 4.67
CA PRO A 104 -4.74 6.68 4.53
C PRO A 104 -5.61 7.49 5.51
N ASN A 105 -6.65 6.87 6.08
CA ASN A 105 -7.46 7.46 7.14
C ASN A 105 -6.77 7.36 8.51
N TYR A 106 -5.72 6.55 8.66
CA TYR A 106 -4.89 6.56 9.87
C TYR A 106 -3.83 7.66 9.76
N ARG A 107 -4.06 8.78 10.43
CA ARG A 107 -3.24 9.99 10.33
C ARG A 107 -2.57 10.32 11.67
N CYS A 108 -1.25 10.22 11.74
CA CYS A 108 -0.45 10.77 12.84
C CYS A 108 -0.50 12.30 12.84
N ASN A 109 -0.01 12.95 13.92
CA ASN A 109 0.11 14.41 13.96
C ASN A 109 0.96 14.91 12.80
N THR A 110 0.56 16.04 12.24
CA THR A 110 1.27 16.74 11.18
C THR A 110 2.78 16.82 11.43
N SER A 111 3.57 16.35 10.47
CA SER A 111 5.04 16.42 10.48
C SER A 111 5.58 16.08 9.09
N LEU A 112 6.63 16.77 8.67
CA LEU A 112 7.24 16.62 7.35
C LEU A 112 8.73 16.32 7.48
N LEU A 113 9.19 15.24 6.86
CA LEU A 113 10.61 14.98 6.70
C LEU A 113 11.05 15.34 5.28
N ILE A 114 12.10 16.15 5.17
CA ILE A 114 12.76 16.52 3.92
C ILE A 114 14.03 15.69 3.84
N ASP A 115 14.09 14.78 2.86
CA ASP A 115 15.30 14.10 2.44
C ASP A 115 15.98 14.96 1.38
N TYR A 116 16.99 15.74 1.78
CA TYR A 116 17.64 16.74 0.93
C TYR A 116 18.95 16.20 0.36
N CYS A 117 19.05 16.20 -0.98
CA CYS A 117 20.23 15.80 -1.74
C CYS A 117 20.50 16.83 -2.86
N PRO A 118 21.44 17.78 -2.67
CA PRO A 118 21.66 18.87 -3.63
C PRO A 118 22.47 18.50 -4.89
N SER A 119 23.48 17.62 -4.79
CA SER A 119 24.30 17.22 -5.96
C SER A 119 25.25 16.04 -5.77
N ASP A 120 25.59 15.65 -4.53
CA ASP A 120 26.76 14.78 -4.29
C ASP A 120 26.39 13.39 -3.74
N GLY A 121 25.12 13.01 -3.87
CA GLY A 121 24.54 11.82 -3.25
C GLY A 121 24.57 11.77 -1.73
N LYS A 122 24.97 12.87 -1.10
CA LYS A 122 24.92 13.05 0.35
C LYS A 122 23.53 13.53 0.76
N HIS A 123 22.80 12.63 1.41
CA HIS A 123 21.47 12.91 1.96
C HIS A 123 21.55 13.59 3.34
N SER A 124 20.76 14.64 3.49
CA SER A 124 20.51 15.33 4.76
C SER A 124 19.03 15.27 5.10
N TYR A 125 18.70 14.81 6.31
CA TYR A 125 17.34 14.58 6.75
C TYR A 125 16.89 15.70 7.69
N ILE A 126 16.01 16.57 7.21
CA ILE A 126 15.51 17.75 7.93
C ILE A 126 14.07 17.50 8.32
N LEU A 127 13.76 17.53 9.61
CA LEU A 127 12.44 17.24 10.15
C LEU A 127 11.70 18.53 10.52
N ILE A 128 10.46 18.70 10.08
CA ILE A 128 9.56 19.76 10.55
C ILE A 128 8.56 19.13 11.54
N ASP A 129 8.59 19.64 12.76
CA ASP A 129 7.83 19.21 13.94
C ASP A 129 8.08 17.77 14.41
N VAL A 130 8.00 17.60 15.73
CA VAL A 130 8.26 16.36 16.46
C VAL A 130 7.12 16.12 17.47
N GLY A 131 5.94 15.84 16.94
CA GLY A 131 4.71 15.66 17.73
C GLY A 131 4.68 14.42 18.62
N LYS A 132 3.64 14.28 19.44
CA LYS A 132 3.42 13.10 20.31
C LYS A 132 3.33 11.75 19.59
N THR A 133 3.09 11.75 18.27
CA THR A 133 3.07 10.52 17.45
C THR A 133 4.44 10.18 16.83
N PHE A 134 5.50 10.95 17.14
CA PHE A 134 6.83 10.81 16.54
C PHE A 134 7.41 9.40 16.61
N ARG A 135 7.34 8.73 17.77
CA ARG A 135 7.83 7.35 17.91
C ARG A 135 7.18 6.39 16.90
N GLU A 136 5.88 6.52 16.68
CA GLU A 136 5.15 5.72 15.69
C GLU A 136 5.61 6.08 14.27
N GLN A 137 5.77 7.38 13.99
CA GLN A 137 6.26 7.88 12.70
C GLN A 137 7.65 7.35 12.36
N VAL A 138 8.56 7.30 13.33
CA VAL A 138 9.90 6.69 13.16
C VAL A 138 9.77 5.22 12.81
N ILE A 139 9.03 4.45 13.62
CA ILE A 139 8.87 3.00 13.39
C ILE A 139 8.23 2.72 12.02
N ARG A 140 7.25 3.52 11.60
CA ARG A 140 6.52 3.31 10.34
C ARG A 140 7.29 3.79 9.13
N TRP A 141 7.86 4.99 9.19
CA TRP A 141 8.37 5.66 7.99
C TRP A 141 9.88 5.62 7.88
N PHE A 142 10.62 5.70 8.99
CA PHE A 142 12.08 5.69 8.92
C PHE A 142 12.59 4.31 8.52
N THR A 143 11.97 3.26 9.07
CA THR A 143 12.25 1.88 8.65
C THR A 143 11.87 1.66 7.18
N ARG A 144 10.73 2.23 6.74
CA ARG A 144 10.20 2.10 5.39
C ARG A 144 11.08 2.75 4.33
N TYR A 145 11.65 3.91 4.64
CA TYR A 145 12.49 4.66 3.69
C TYR A 145 13.97 4.56 4.01
N LYS A 146 14.35 3.68 4.95
CA LYS A 146 15.72 3.48 5.40
C LYS A 146 16.40 4.79 5.82
N ILE A 147 15.64 5.67 6.47
CA ILE A 147 16.14 6.94 7.01
C ILE A 147 16.99 6.61 8.25
N PRO A 148 18.30 6.88 8.21
CA PRO A 148 19.21 6.40 9.25
C PRO A 148 19.26 7.32 10.48
N ARG A 149 18.90 8.60 10.32
CA ARG A 149 19.06 9.65 11.35
C ARG A 149 18.26 10.90 10.98
N ILE A 150 18.26 11.87 11.89
CA ILE A 150 17.86 13.26 11.61
C ILE A 150 19.09 14.18 11.75
N ASP A 151 19.31 15.03 10.76
CA ASP A 151 20.43 15.98 10.74
C ASP A 151 20.05 17.34 11.32
N SER A 152 18.79 17.78 11.16
CA SER A 152 18.26 18.96 11.85
C SER A 152 16.74 18.93 11.98
N ILE A 153 16.22 19.72 12.91
CA ILE A 153 14.80 19.83 13.22
C ILE A 153 14.39 21.30 13.15
N ILE A 154 13.20 21.57 12.62
CA ILE A 154 12.58 22.88 12.56
C ILE A 154 11.22 22.76 13.25
N LEU A 155 10.91 23.64 14.20
CA LEU A 155 9.62 23.65 14.89
C LEU A 155 8.74 24.79 14.37
N THR A 156 7.49 24.49 14.06
CA THR A 156 6.49 25.50 13.66
C THR A 156 6.03 26.31 14.86
N HIS A 157 5.79 25.63 15.99
CA HIS A 157 5.33 26.20 17.26
C HIS A 157 5.44 25.20 18.42
N GLU A 158 5.06 25.59 19.64
CA GLU A 158 5.28 24.83 20.87
C GLU A 158 4.06 24.04 21.41
N HIS A 159 3.00 23.86 20.61
CA HIS A 159 1.89 23.00 21.01
C HIS A 159 2.28 21.52 21.05
N ALA A 160 1.50 20.76 21.81
CA ALA A 160 1.82 19.40 22.18
C ALA A 160 1.98 18.44 20.98
N ASP A 161 1.16 18.62 19.97
CA ASP A 161 1.18 17.88 18.72
C ASP A 161 2.34 18.27 17.79
N ALA A 162 3.08 19.35 18.08
CA ALA A 162 4.31 19.73 17.38
C ALA A 162 5.58 19.38 18.17
N VAL A 163 5.54 19.25 19.50
CA VAL A 163 6.77 19.11 20.32
C VAL A 163 6.84 17.94 21.31
N LEU A 164 5.75 17.21 21.60
CA LEU A 164 5.80 16.18 22.64
C LEU A 164 6.64 14.93 22.30
N GLY A 165 7.10 14.79 21.06
CA GLY A 165 8.03 13.74 20.64
C GLY A 165 9.50 14.08 20.84
N LEU A 166 9.84 15.27 21.35
CA LEU A 166 11.23 15.71 21.55
C LEU A 166 12.07 14.73 22.40
N ASP A 167 11.47 14.07 23.39
CA ASP A 167 12.17 13.06 24.21
C ASP A 167 12.65 11.85 23.38
N ASP A 168 11.89 11.49 22.35
CA ASP A 168 12.15 10.31 21.51
C ASP A 168 13.18 10.58 20.40
N ILE A 169 13.66 11.82 20.23
CA ILE A 169 14.72 12.17 19.25
C ILE A 169 15.98 11.34 19.47
N ARG A 170 16.28 10.93 20.71
CA ARG A 170 17.43 10.05 21.02
C ARG A 170 17.45 8.76 20.20
N ALA A 171 16.30 8.31 19.67
CA ALA A 171 16.18 7.11 18.84
C ALA A 171 16.69 7.31 17.40
N VAL A 172 16.79 8.56 16.94
CA VAL A 172 17.25 8.92 15.58
C VAL A 172 18.57 9.70 15.59
N GLN A 173 19.22 9.76 16.75
CA GLN A 173 20.60 10.25 16.90
C GLN A 173 21.60 9.10 16.80
N PRO A 174 22.86 9.37 16.41
CA PRO A 174 23.92 8.37 16.49
C PRO A 174 23.98 7.73 17.89
N TYR A 175 24.26 6.43 17.94
CA TYR A 175 24.45 5.74 19.20
C TYR A 175 25.89 5.94 19.68
N SER A 176 26.05 6.45 20.90
CA SER A 176 27.32 6.40 21.64
C SER A 176 27.07 5.90 23.08
N PRO A 177 27.88 4.96 23.61
CA PRO A 177 27.82 4.52 25.01
C PRO A 177 28.05 5.65 26.02
N THR A 178 28.89 6.62 25.66
CA THR A 178 29.27 7.78 26.49
C THR A 178 28.39 9.00 26.23
N ASN A 179 27.47 8.91 25.27
CA ASN A 179 26.61 10.00 24.81
C ASN A 179 27.39 11.23 24.30
N ASP A 180 28.60 11.01 23.79
CA ASP A 180 29.48 12.00 23.17
C ASP A 180 29.18 12.17 21.67
N ILE A 181 27.92 12.52 21.39
CA ILE A 181 27.46 12.79 20.02
C ILE A 181 27.35 14.29 19.77
N ASP A 182 27.49 14.69 18.50
CA ASP A 182 27.16 16.04 18.09
C ASP A 182 25.67 16.30 18.36
N PRO A 183 25.31 17.38 19.08
CA PRO A 183 23.92 17.70 19.33
C PRO A 183 23.16 18.01 18.03
N THR A 184 21.94 17.53 17.90
CA THR A 184 21.08 17.80 16.74
C THR A 184 20.57 19.24 16.80
N PRO A 185 20.82 20.07 15.78
CA PRO A 185 20.27 21.42 15.69
C PRO A 185 18.74 21.43 15.65
N ILE A 186 18.13 22.27 16.48
CA ILE A 186 16.69 22.57 16.46
C ILE A 186 16.49 24.06 16.24
N TYR A 187 15.77 24.41 15.17
CA TYR A 187 15.42 25.78 14.83
C TYR A 187 14.00 26.10 15.31
N LEU A 188 13.85 27.18 16.06
CA LEU A 188 12.59 27.59 16.68
C LEU A 188 12.59 29.09 17.03
N THR A 189 11.42 29.67 17.25
CA THR A 189 11.31 31.06 17.73
C THR A 189 11.74 31.18 19.19
N GLN A 190 12.07 32.41 19.60
CA GLN A 190 12.36 32.72 21.01
C GLN A 190 11.18 32.35 21.93
N TYR A 191 9.95 32.62 21.49
CA TYR A 191 8.74 32.27 22.23
C TYR A 191 8.60 30.75 22.44
N ALA A 192 8.79 29.96 21.38
CA ALA A 192 8.75 28.50 21.48
C ALA A 192 9.86 27.97 22.41
N MET A 193 11.06 28.57 22.35
CA MET A 193 12.18 28.19 23.21
C MET A 193 11.88 28.40 24.70
N GLU A 194 11.26 29.52 25.08
CA GLU A 194 10.87 29.81 26.46
C GLU A 194 9.90 28.77 26.99
N SER A 195 8.87 28.43 26.21
CA SER A 195 7.91 27.39 26.58
C SER A 195 8.53 25.99 26.66
N ILE A 196 9.43 25.65 25.73
CA ILE A 196 10.15 24.37 25.74
C ILE A 196 11.08 24.27 26.95
N ALA A 197 11.74 25.35 27.36
CA ALA A 197 12.58 25.37 28.55
C ALA A 197 11.80 25.06 29.84
N GLU A 198 10.52 25.42 29.89
CA GLU A 198 9.61 25.06 30.98
C GLU A 198 9.16 23.60 30.89
N LYS A 199 8.63 23.19 29.73
CA LYS A 199 8.07 21.83 29.50
C LYS A 199 9.13 20.73 29.57
N PHE A 200 10.31 20.99 29.00
CA PHE A 200 11.41 20.04 28.81
C PHE A 200 12.71 20.55 29.40
N SER A 201 12.66 21.07 30.63
CA SER A 201 13.84 21.65 31.28
C SER A 201 15.07 20.73 31.31
N TYR A 202 14.89 19.41 31.29
CA TYR A 202 15.97 18.41 31.23
C TYR A 202 16.62 18.27 29.85
N LEU A 203 15.94 18.64 28.76
CA LEU A 203 16.51 18.68 27.40
C LEU A 203 17.28 20.00 27.14
N VAL A 204 16.99 21.03 27.93
CA VAL A 204 17.63 22.36 27.81
C VAL A 204 18.82 22.51 28.77
N LYS A 205 18.69 22.08 30.03
CA LYS A 205 19.70 22.28 31.07
C LYS A 205 20.79 21.21 31.00
N LYS A 206 21.98 21.58 30.51
CA LYS A 206 23.17 20.69 30.42
C LYS A 206 23.92 20.45 31.74
N LYS A 207 23.45 20.96 32.89
CA LYS A 207 24.17 20.82 34.17
C LYS A 207 23.99 19.42 34.76
N VAL A 208 24.93 18.52 34.46
CA VAL A 208 25.26 17.41 35.34
C VAL A 208 26.05 18.01 36.50
N GLU A 209 25.49 17.99 37.71
CA GLU A 209 26.27 18.29 38.92
C GLU A 209 27.42 17.27 39.05
N GLU A 210 28.61 17.72 39.44
CA GLU A 210 29.77 16.83 39.66
C GLU A 210 29.36 15.64 40.54
N GLY A 211 29.53 14.42 40.02
CA GLY A 211 29.22 13.18 40.74
C GLY A 211 27.85 12.54 40.46
N LYS A 212 27.01 13.11 39.59
CA LYS A 212 25.77 12.46 39.13
C LYS A 212 25.99 11.62 37.86
N GLU A 213 25.38 10.44 37.81
CA GLU A 213 25.38 9.57 36.62
C GLU A 213 24.85 10.31 35.38
N LEU A 214 25.57 10.19 34.26
CA LEU A 214 25.14 10.67 32.96
C LEU A 214 23.87 9.92 32.53
N ARG A 215 22.72 10.60 32.58
CA ARG A 215 21.48 10.07 32.02
C ARG A 215 21.48 10.31 30.51
N ARG A 216 21.21 9.26 29.73
CA ARG A 216 21.13 9.36 28.27
C ARG A 216 19.83 10.05 27.85
N VAL A 217 19.94 11.34 27.57
CA VAL A 217 18.88 12.19 27.01
C VAL A 217 19.29 12.69 25.63
N ALA A 218 18.31 13.04 24.79
CA ALA A 218 18.58 13.62 23.47
C ALA A 218 19.51 14.83 23.58
N GLN A 219 20.54 14.89 22.74
CA GLN A 219 21.49 16.00 22.72
C GLN A 219 21.03 17.03 21.69
N LEU A 220 20.61 18.20 22.14
CA LEU A 220 19.99 19.21 21.27
C LEU A 220 20.80 20.51 21.28
N ASP A 221 20.92 21.13 20.10
CA ASP A 221 21.50 22.46 19.89
C ASP A 221 20.38 23.44 19.48
N TRP A 222 19.93 24.26 20.43
CA TRP A 222 18.79 25.16 20.24
C TRP A 222 19.23 26.43 19.49
N ARG A 223 18.61 26.70 18.34
CA ARG A 223 18.94 27.82 17.45
C ARG A 223 17.71 28.70 17.24
N ILE A 224 17.79 29.93 17.75
CA ILE A 224 16.71 30.90 17.60
C ILE A 224 16.66 31.40 16.15
N ILE A 225 15.48 31.36 15.55
CA ILE A 225 15.18 31.96 14.25
C ILE A 225 14.24 33.15 14.42
N GLU A 226 14.37 34.11 13.50
CA GLU A 226 13.54 35.30 13.46
C GLU A 226 12.14 34.99 12.93
N GLU A 227 11.13 35.67 13.48
CA GLU A 227 9.73 35.46 13.13
C GLU A 227 9.28 36.43 12.02
N ASN A 228 9.98 36.44 10.88
CA ASN A 228 9.66 37.29 9.74
C ASN A 228 10.08 36.65 8.40
N CYS A 229 9.52 37.18 7.29
CA CYS A 229 9.79 36.68 5.94
C CYS A 229 11.09 37.24 5.32
N GLU A 230 11.78 38.18 5.97
CA GLU A 230 12.95 38.88 5.41
C GLU A 230 14.25 38.15 5.73
N THR A 231 14.31 37.47 6.87
CA THR A 231 15.49 36.75 7.34
C THR A 231 15.37 35.26 7.09
N SER A 232 16.12 34.76 6.11
CA SER A 232 16.27 33.31 5.88
C SER A 232 17.25 32.67 6.86
N PHE A 233 17.11 31.37 7.10
CA PHE A 233 18.11 30.54 7.78
C PHE A 233 18.43 29.28 6.97
N VAL A 234 19.51 28.58 7.32
CA VAL A 234 19.94 27.36 6.64
C VAL A 234 19.94 26.19 7.62
N ALA A 235 19.19 25.14 7.31
CA ALA A 235 19.16 23.90 8.06
C ALA A 235 19.67 22.76 7.16
N SER A 236 20.75 22.10 7.61
CA SER A 236 21.43 21.02 6.87
C SER A 236 21.66 21.29 5.37
N GLY A 237 22.02 22.54 5.02
CA GLY A 237 22.32 22.95 3.65
C GLY A 237 21.13 23.38 2.80
N LEU A 238 19.89 23.29 3.31
CA LEU A 238 18.70 23.82 2.66
C LEU A 238 18.32 25.17 3.29
N GLN A 239 18.06 26.17 2.45
CA GLN A 239 17.60 27.49 2.89
C GLN A 239 16.08 27.47 3.14
N PHE A 240 15.68 28.09 4.26
CA PHE A 240 14.29 28.28 4.66
C PHE A 240 14.00 29.76 4.93
N ILE A 241 12.81 30.19 4.54
CA ILE A 241 12.23 31.49 4.88
C ILE A 241 11.06 31.23 5.83
N PRO A 242 11.09 31.74 7.07
CA PRO A 242 9.96 31.69 7.98
C PRO A 242 8.75 32.42 7.39
N LEU A 243 7.56 31.85 7.59
CA LEU A 243 6.28 32.42 7.16
C LEU A 243 5.38 32.60 8.39
N PRO A 244 5.40 33.76 9.07
CA PRO A 244 4.51 34.01 10.20
C PRO A 244 3.05 33.94 9.78
N VAL A 245 2.27 33.10 10.45
CA VAL A 245 0.83 32.97 10.21
C VAL A 245 0.08 33.02 11.54
N MET A 246 -1.17 33.47 11.50
CA MET A 246 -2.01 33.51 12.69
C MET A 246 -2.54 32.11 12.95
N HIS A 247 -2.44 31.63 14.19
CA HIS A 247 -3.05 30.40 14.68
C HIS A 247 -3.94 30.72 15.90
N GLY A 248 -4.99 31.50 15.60
CA GLY A 248 -5.78 32.25 16.58
C GLY A 248 -5.77 33.74 16.26
N GLU A 249 -6.37 34.58 17.12
CA GLU A 249 -6.33 36.04 16.92
C GLU A 249 -5.06 36.67 17.50
N ASP A 250 -4.48 36.06 18.52
CA ASP A 250 -3.40 36.59 19.36
C ASP A 250 -2.15 35.72 19.37
N TYR A 251 -2.10 34.70 18.52
CA TYR A 251 -1.03 33.72 18.49
C TYR A 251 -0.48 33.56 17.07
N VAL A 252 0.85 33.63 16.96
CA VAL A 252 1.58 33.46 15.71
C VAL A 252 2.31 32.13 15.77
N CYS A 253 2.26 31.40 14.65
CA CYS A 253 3.12 30.25 14.43
C CYS A 253 3.84 30.41 13.08
N LEU A 254 4.78 29.53 12.82
CA LEU A 254 5.56 29.57 11.59
C LEU A 254 5.13 28.48 10.60
N GLY A 255 4.83 28.91 9.37
CA GLY A 255 5.07 28.10 8.20
C GLY A 255 6.50 28.29 7.67
N TYR A 256 6.85 27.56 6.63
CA TYR A 256 8.18 27.64 6.01
C TYR A 256 8.11 27.58 4.49
N LEU A 257 8.81 28.50 3.84
CA LEU A 257 9.06 28.51 2.40
C LEU A 257 10.48 28.01 2.14
N PHE A 258 10.64 27.05 1.24
CA PHE A 258 11.94 26.49 0.89
C PHE A 258 11.97 25.93 -0.54
N GLY A 259 13.19 25.65 -1.01
CA GLY A 259 13.46 25.08 -2.33
C GLY A 259 13.66 26.14 -3.41
N GLU A 260 14.79 26.05 -4.11
CA GLU A 260 15.17 26.99 -5.18
C GLU A 260 14.55 26.62 -6.53
N ARG A 261 14.57 25.33 -6.88
CA ARG A 261 14.04 24.81 -8.16
C ARG A 261 12.55 24.49 -8.12
N CYS A 262 12.09 24.03 -6.96
CA CYS A 262 10.70 23.74 -6.66
C CYS A 262 10.36 24.56 -5.42
N ARG A 263 9.52 25.58 -5.60
CA ARG A 263 9.18 26.53 -4.54
C ARG A 263 8.03 25.97 -3.70
N ILE A 264 8.32 25.60 -2.45
CA ILE A 264 7.41 24.86 -1.58
C ILE A 264 7.10 25.68 -0.34
N ALA A 265 5.82 25.86 -0.03
CA ALA A 265 5.37 26.42 1.24
C ALA A 265 4.70 25.32 2.09
N TYR A 266 5.14 25.17 3.33
CA TYR A 266 4.57 24.27 4.33
C TYR A 266 3.96 25.07 5.48
N ILE A 267 2.66 24.95 5.69
CA ILE A 267 1.89 25.73 6.67
C ILE A 267 0.87 24.80 7.35
N SER A 268 1.22 24.27 8.52
CA SER A 268 0.48 23.20 9.21
C SER A 268 -0.70 23.67 10.06
N ASP A 269 -0.59 24.84 10.66
CA ASP A 269 -1.53 25.39 11.63
C ASP A 269 -1.77 26.85 11.27
N VAL A 270 -2.96 27.21 10.80
CA VAL A 270 -3.24 28.59 10.39
C VAL A 270 -4.72 28.88 10.46
N SER A 271 -5.14 30.01 11.03
CA SER A 271 -6.48 30.57 10.91
C SER A 271 -6.54 31.74 9.93
N ARG A 272 -5.44 32.48 9.77
CA ARG A 272 -5.36 33.66 8.89
C ARG A 272 -3.93 33.95 8.45
N PHE A 273 -3.79 34.36 7.19
CA PHE A 273 -2.52 34.87 6.68
C PHE A 273 -2.39 36.38 6.97
N PRO A 274 -1.29 36.83 7.59
CA PRO A 274 -0.87 38.22 7.51
C PRO A 274 -0.61 38.63 6.05
N ALA A 275 -0.87 39.90 5.71
CA ALA A 275 -0.72 40.39 4.34
C ALA A 275 0.72 40.24 3.80
N SER A 276 1.73 40.39 4.67
CA SER A 276 3.13 40.17 4.33
C SER A 276 3.39 38.73 3.91
N THR A 277 2.90 37.77 4.67
CA THR A 277 3.06 36.33 4.40
C THR A 277 2.28 35.90 3.16
N GLU A 278 1.02 36.32 3.02
CA GLU A 278 0.20 36.02 1.83
C GLU A 278 0.85 36.57 0.57
N HIS A 279 1.40 37.80 0.62
CA HIS A 279 2.12 38.37 -0.50
C HIS A 279 3.33 37.51 -0.89
N VAL A 280 4.18 37.13 0.06
CA VAL A 280 5.37 36.29 -0.22
C VAL A 280 5.00 34.97 -0.90
N ILE A 281 3.92 34.31 -0.50
CA ILE A 281 3.54 33.01 -1.08
C ILE A 281 2.64 33.10 -2.31
N SER A 282 2.03 34.27 -2.58
CA SER A 282 1.17 34.47 -3.74
C SER A 282 1.94 34.52 -5.06
N LYS A 283 1.24 34.18 -6.15
CA LYS A 283 1.75 34.31 -7.52
C LYS A 283 2.26 35.72 -7.86
N ASP A 284 1.60 36.75 -7.36
CA ASP A 284 1.90 38.16 -7.66
C ASP A 284 3.01 38.76 -6.79
N GLY A 285 3.41 38.09 -5.70
CA GLY A 285 4.52 38.52 -4.86
C GLY A 285 5.84 37.90 -5.28
N ALA A 286 6.35 36.93 -4.51
CA ALA A 286 7.64 36.31 -4.78
C ALA A 286 7.58 35.10 -5.74
N GLY A 287 6.50 35.01 -6.53
CA GLY A 287 6.32 34.03 -7.61
C GLY A 287 5.42 32.85 -7.25
N GLN A 288 4.88 32.19 -8.28
CA GLN A 288 3.96 31.06 -8.11
C GLN A 288 4.63 29.91 -7.35
N LEU A 289 3.97 29.38 -6.32
CA LEU A 289 4.42 28.15 -5.65
C LEU A 289 4.25 26.94 -6.57
N ASP A 290 5.24 26.06 -6.58
CA ASP A 290 5.10 24.73 -7.18
C ASP A 290 4.23 23.84 -6.30
N LEU A 291 4.41 23.95 -4.98
CA LEU A 291 3.66 23.16 -4.00
C LEU A 291 3.29 24.00 -2.77
N LEU A 292 2.01 24.01 -2.43
CA LEU A 292 1.48 24.54 -1.18
C LEU A 292 0.98 23.38 -0.32
N ILE A 293 1.55 23.19 0.86
CA ILE A 293 1.07 22.24 1.87
C ILE A 293 0.37 23.07 2.95
N LEU A 294 -0.93 22.85 3.15
CA LEU A 294 -1.78 23.77 3.91
C LEU A 294 -2.76 23.09 4.87
N ASP A 295 -2.92 23.69 6.05
CA ASP A 295 -3.90 23.34 7.08
C ASP A 295 -5.36 23.30 6.57
N THR A 296 -6.11 22.30 7.05
CA THR A 296 -7.54 22.12 6.86
C THR A 296 -8.11 21.25 7.98
N LEU A 297 -8.65 21.85 9.04
CA LEU A 297 -9.09 21.09 10.23
C LEU A 297 -10.45 20.38 10.03
N TYR A 298 -11.48 21.15 9.70
CA TYR A 298 -12.86 20.67 9.57
C TYR A 298 -13.39 20.83 8.15
N LYS A 299 -14.32 19.95 7.78
CA LYS A 299 -14.90 19.91 6.44
C LYS A 299 -15.90 21.03 6.20
N THR A 300 -16.54 21.51 7.26
CA THR A 300 -17.60 22.53 7.21
C THR A 300 -17.39 23.58 8.28
N GLY A 301 -17.95 24.78 8.05
CA GLY A 301 -17.92 25.88 9.01
C GLY A 301 -16.60 26.65 9.01
N SER A 302 -16.32 27.29 10.14
CA SER A 302 -15.10 28.05 10.42
C SER A 302 -14.60 27.69 11.82
N HIS A 303 -13.29 27.75 12.01
CA HIS A 303 -12.66 27.54 13.31
C HIS A 303 -11.80 28.74 13.66
N ASN A 304 -11.63 29.03 14.96
CA ASN A 304 -10.96 30.26 15.40
C ASN A 304 -9.44 30.18 15.24
N VAL A 305 -8.88 28.97 15.31
CA VAL A 305 -7.42 28.75 15.28
C VAL A 305 -6.95 27.97 14.05
N HIS A 306 -7.86 27.43 13.23
CA HIS A 306 -7.50 26.67 12.01
C HIS A 306 -8.39 27.07 10.83
N LEU A 307 -7.88 26.90 9.61
CA LEU A 307 -8.68 26.99 8.40
C LEU A 307 -9.56 25.74 8.31
N CYS A 308 -10.85 25.95 8.01
CA CYS A 308 -11.73 24.89 7.55
C CYS A 308 -11.73 24.82 6.02
N LEU A 309 -12.16 23.70 5.44
CA LEU A 309 -12.11 23.43 4.00
C LEU A 309 -12.59 24.60 3.13
N PRO A 310 -13.73 25.29 3.40
CA PRO A 310 -14.12 26.45 2.60
C PRO A 310 -13.08 27.57 2.61
N GLN A 311 -12.49 27.88 3.77
CA GLN A 311 -11.49 28.93 3.92
C GLN A 311 -10.16 28.53 3.27
N THR A 312 -9.76 27.26 3.41
CA THR A 312 -8.59 26.68 2.73
C THR A 312 -8.73 26.79 1.22
N LEU A 313 -9.88 26.38 0.67
CA LEU A 313 -10.12 26.45 -0.78
C LEU A 313 -10.06 27.90 -1.27
N GLU A 314 -10.64 28.86 -0.56
CA GLU A 314 -10.50 30.28 -0.89
C GLU A 314 -9.05 30.78 -0.80
N ALA A 315 -8.26 30.32 0.18
CA ALA A 315 -6.84 30.64 0.25
C ALA A 315 -6.06 30.09 -0.94
N VAL A 316 -6.32 28.84 -1.36
CA VAL A 316 -5.70 28.26 -2.56
C VAL A 316 -6.04 29.06 -3.81
N LYS A 317 -7.28 29.57 -3.94
CA LYS A 317 -7.67 30.46 -5.04
C LYS A 317 -6.87 31.76 -5.06
N ARG A 318 -6.61 32.37 -3.89
CA ARG A 318 -5.86 33.63 -3.82
C ARG A 318 -4.36 33.42 -4.03
N ILE A 319 -3.80 32.37 -3.45
CA ILE A 319 -2.36 32.06 -3.52
C ILE A 319 -1.96 31.53 -4.91
N CYS A 320 -2.87 30.81 -5.59
CA CYS A 320 -2.68 30.23 -6.93
C CYS A 320 -1.46 29.30 -7.08
N PRO A 321 -1.23 28.30 -6.21
CA PRO A 321 -0.13 27.35 -6.40
C PRO A 321 -0.35 26.45 -7.62
N LYS A 322 0.70 25.79 -8.13
CA LYS A 322 0.57 24.75 -9.17
C LYS A 322 -0.03 23.46 -8.60
N GLN A 323 0.30 23.15 -7.34
CA GLN A 323 -0.29 22.04 -6.61
C GLN A 323 -0.53 22.43 -5.15
N ALA A 324 -1.65 21.98 -4.58
CA ALA A 324 -1.94 22.10 -3.15
C ALA A 324 -2.14 20.72 -2.52
N LEU A 325 -1.58 20.54 -1.33
CA LEU A 325 -1.73 19.36 -0.49
C LEU A 325 -2.32 19.76 0.86
N LEU A 326 -3.44 19.15 1.25
CA LEU A 326 -4.12 19.46 2.51
C LEU A 326 -3.64 18.55 3.65
N ILE A 327 -3.43 19.13 4.84
CA ILE A 327 -3.00 18.47 6.08
C ILE A 327 -3.81 19.00 7.29
N GLY A 328 -3.58 18.47 8.49
CA GLY A 328 -4.26 18.94 9.71
C GLY A 328 -5.70 18.41 9.87
N MET A 329 -6.14 17.49 9.02
CA MET A 329 -7.54 17.06 8.97
C MET A 329 -7.96 16.18 10.16
N THR A 330 -9.17 16.43 10.64
CA THR A 330 -9.84 15.57 11.62
C THR A 330 -10.46 14.32 10.98
N HIS A 331 -11.02 13.45 11.82
CA HIS A 331 -11.82 12.29 11.40
C HIS A 331 -13.14 12.62 10.67
N GLN A 332 -13.40 13.89 10.32
CA GLN A 332 -14.50 14.26 9.42
C GLN A 332 -14.17 14.02 7.95
N PHE A 333 -12.87 13.88 7.63
CA PHE A 333 -12.39 13.68 6.27
C PHE A 333 -12.12 12.22 6.00
N ASP A 334 -12.84 11.65 5.05
CA ASP A 334 -12.52 10.36 4.45
C ASP A 334 -11.60 10.57 3.24
N HIS A 335 -10.44 9.93 3.29
CA HIS A 335 -9.37 10.15 2.32
C HIS A 335 -9.82 9.96 0.86
N HIS A 336 -10.54 8.88 0.57
CA HIS A 336 -10.89 8.56 -0.82
C HIS A 336 -12.02 9.45 -1.32
N LYS A 337 -13.08 9.59 -0.51
CA LYS A 337 -14.25 10.40 -0.83
C LYS A 337 -13.89 11.87 -1.00
N ASP A 338 -13.06 12.40 -0.11
CA ASP A 338 -12.73 13.83 -0.12
C ASP A 338 -11.69 14.17 -1.19
N ASN A 339 -10.74 13.28 -1.51
CA ASN A 339 -9.87 13.46 -2.69
C ASN A 339 -10.65 13.52 -4.00
N LYS A 340 -11.68 12.70 -4.15
CA LYS A 340 -12.56 12.75 -5.33
C LYS A 340 -13.22 14.12 -5.44
N PHE A 341 -13.78 14.61 -4.34
CA PHE A 341 -14.36 15.96 -4.29
C PHE A 341 -13.34 17.06 -4.63
N LEU A 342 -12.13 17.01 -4.06
CA LEU A 342 -11.08 18.00 -4.32
C LEU A 342 -10.62 17.99 -5.78
N THR A 343 -10.55 16.80 -6.39
CA THR A 343 -10.23 16.65 -7.82
C THR A 343 -11.31 17.31 -8.68
N GLU A 344 -12.58 16.97 -8.47
CA GLU A 344 -13.73 17.56 -9.19
C GLU A 344 -13.78 19.09 -9.00
N TRP A 345 -13.54 19.56 -7.77
CA TRP A 345 -13.47 20.98 -7.47
C TRP A 345 -12.34 21.67 -8.25
N SER A 346 -11.16 21.08 -8.30
CA SER A 346 -10.00 21.65 -8.99
C SER A 346 -10.21 21.75 -10.51
N GLU A 347 -10.90 20.77 -11.11
CA GLU A 347 -11.27 20.77 -12.52
C GLU A 347 -12.31 21.87 -12.83
N SER A 348 -13.28 22.06 -11.93
CA SER A 348 -14.32 23.09 -12.08
C SER A 348 -13.79 24.53 -12.03
N PHE A 349 -12.63 24.73 -11.40
CA PHE A 349 -11.99 26.04 -11.21
C PHE A 349 -11.09 26.45 -12.39
N HIS A 350 -10.83 25.54 -13.34
CA HIS A 350 -9.97 25.78 -14.51
C HIS A 350 -10.42 26.92 -15.46
N PRO A 351 -11.72 27.20 -15.69
CA PRO A 351 -12.13 28.22 -16.66
C PRO A 351 -11.90 29.68 -16.22
N MET A 352 -11.54 29.94 -14.96
CA MET A 352 -11.54 31.31 -14.41
C MET A 352 -10.18 32.03 -14.47
N PHE A 353 -9.11 31.31 -14.85
CA PHE A 353 -7.80 31.91 -15.10
C PHE A 353 -7.53 32.03 -16.61
N MET A 354 -7.71 33.22 -17.16
CA MET A 354 -7.14 33.62 -18.44
C MET A 354 -5.60 33.67 -18.31
N GLY A 355 -4.94 32.51 -18.31
CA GLY A 355 -3.49 32.43 -18.09
C GLY A 355 -2.94 31.09 -17.57
N GLY A 356 -3.35 29.96 -18.13
CA GLY A 356 -2.43 28.87 -18.49
C GLY A 356 -1.84 27.91 -17.45
N SER A 357 -2.15 27.96 -16.15
CA SER A 357 -1.63 26.98 -15.18
C SER A 357 -2.74 26.25 -14.42
N ARG A 358 -2.78 24.91 -14.50
CA ARG A 358 -3.67 24.06 -13.68
C ARG A 358 -3.17 24.06 -12.23
N CYS A 359 -4.09 24.23 -11.28
CA CYS A 359 -3.83 23.96 -9.86
C CYS A 359 -4.42 22.59 -9.52
N ASN A 360 -3.58 21.59 -9.23
CA ASN A 360 -4.05 20.28 -8.77
C ASN A 360 -4.17 20.30 -7.24
N ILE A 361 -5.35 20.00 -6.69
CA ILE A 361 -5.53 19.88 -5.23
C ILE A 361 -5.72 18.41 -4.88
N LEU A 362 -4.90 17.93 -3.95
CA LEU A 362 -5.00 16.60 -3.40
C LEU A 362 -4.92 16.67 -1.86
N GLU A 363 -5.45 15.69 -1.18
CA GLU A 363 -5.10 15.41 0.21
C GLU A 363 -3.66 14.90 0.25
N ALA A 364 -2.85 15.36 1.20
CA ALA A 364 -1.55 14.74 1.44
C ALA A 364 -1.76 13.31 1.94
N HIS A 365 -1.57 12.32 1.06
CA HIS A 365 -1.10 11.01 1.50
C HIS A 365 0.41 11.05 1.60
N LEU A 366 1.04 10.02 2.17
CA LEU A 366 2.47 9.82 2.11
C LEU A 366 2.91 9.82 0.62
N ILE A 367 3.27 10.99 0.12
CA ILE A 367 3.79 11.24 -1.22
C ILE A 367 5.27 11.46 -1.00
N VAL A 368 6.09 10.52 -1.47
CA VAL A 368 7.51 10.79 -1.67
C VAL A 368 7.58 11.68 -2.90
N ALA A 369 7.50 13.00 -2.71
CA ALA A 369 7.63 13.93 -3.82
C ALA A 369 9.11 13.98 -4.20
N VAL A 370 9.54 13.09 -5.08
CA VAL A 370 10.89 13.11 -5.65
C VAL A 370 10.95 14.28 -6.62
N THR A 371 11.68 15.34 -6.28
CA THR A 371 11.89 16.46 -7.20
C THR A 371 12.95 16.07 -8.23
N GLU A 372 12.56 15.79 -9.48
CA GLU A 372 13.40 16.00 -10.66
C GLU A 372 12.61 15.87 -11.98
N GLU A 373 13.17 16.46 -13.03
CA GLU A 373 12.64 16.63 -14.39
C GLU A 373 11.79 15.47 -14.94
N LEU A 374 10.74 15.82 -15.68
CA LEU A 374 9.96 14.92 -16.52
C LEU A 374 10.89 14.13 -17.48
N ASN A 375 11.02 12.81 -17.29
CA ASN A 375 10.92 11.80 -18.35
C ASN A 375 10.97 10.35 -17.81
N LEU A 376 10.22 9.46 -18.48
CA LEU A 376 9.93 8.06 -18.13
C LEU A 376 11.05 7.07 -18.47
N GLU A 377 11.31 6.09 -17.60
CA GLU A 377 11.29 4.62 -17.85
C GLU A 377 11.83 3.81 -16.62
N LEU A 378 11.28 2.61 -16.35
CA LEU A 378 11.78 1.67 -15.34
C LEU A 378 11.41 0.22 -15.71
N SER A 379 12.42 -0.64 -15.83
CA SER A 379 12.34 -2.10 -15.93
C SER A 379 12.84 -2.75 -14.62
N LEU A 380 12.15 -3.77 -14.13
CA LEU A 380 12.44 -4.50 -12.88
C LEU A 380 12.87 -5.94 -13.17
N SER A 381 13.96 -6.39 -12.54
CA SER A 381 14.29 -7.80 -12.34
C SER A 381 14.72 -8.02 -10.90
N LEU A 382 14.04 -8.92 -10.17
CA LEU A 382 14.61 -9.84 -9.17
C LEU A 382 13.51 -10.65 -8.48
N LEU A 383 13.73 -11.96 -8.30
CA LEU A 383 13.56 -12.66 -7.00
C LEU A 383 13.85 -14.17 -7.08
N GLN A 384 14.77 -14.63 -6.22
CA GLN A 384 14.83 -15.90 -5.44
C GLN A 384 16.12 -15.76 -4.58
N HIS A 385 16.21 -15.88 -3.24
CA HIS A 385 15.72 -16.88 -2.26
C HIS A 385 15.89 -16.41 -0.77
N LYS A 386 15.49 -17.24 0.23
CA LYS A 386 15.51 -17.04 1.71
C LYS A 386 16.15 -18.28 2.43
N PRO A 387 16.36 -18.34 3.78
CA PRO A 387 17.48 -17.92 4.67
C PRO A 387 18.32 -19.11 5.29
N LYS A 388 19.52 -18.95 5.94
CA LYS A 388 19.81 -18.55 7.36
C LYS A 388 21.33 -18.44 7.69
N GLU A 389 21.66 -17.52 8.65
CA GLU A 389 22.79 -17.37 9.62
C GLU A 389 24.23 -17.79 9.18
N ASP A 390 25.32 -17.01 9.26
CA ASP A 390 25.73 -15.84 10.06
C ASP A 390 26.76 -15.00 9.27
N ASP A 391 26.80 -13.70 9.58
CA ASP A 391 27.81 -12.66 9.34
C ASP A 391 28.42 -12.36 7.95
N GLN A 392 28.50 -11.05 7.72
CA GLN A 392 29.19 -10.29 6.66
C GLN A 392 28.49 -10.04 5.31
N ALA A 393 27.99 -8.80 5.25
CA ALA A 393 28.15 -7.85 4.15
C ALA A 393 27.33 -8.05 2.86
N ASN A 394 26.61 -6.97 2.55
CA ASN A 394 25.95 -6.62 1.29
C ASN A 394 24.76 -7.48 0.82
N CYS A 395 23.55 -6.95 0.99
CA CYS A 395 22.68 -6.74 -0.18
C CYS A 395 21.55 -5.74 0.10
N ASN A 396 21.37 -4.82 -0.86
CA ASN A 396 20.22 -3.96 -1.05
C ASN A 396 18.98 -4.80 -1.38
N ASP A 397 17.79 -4.38 -0.93
CA ASP A 397 16.54 -4.53 -1.68
C ASP A 397 15.38 -3.65 -1.15
N PRO A 398 14.38 -3.32 -1.98
CA PRO A 398 13.61 -2.08 -1.96
C PRO A 398 12.15 -2.29 -1.55
N LEU A 399 11.51 -1.22 -1.07
CA LEU A 399 10.20 -1.30 -0.42
C LEU A 399 9.14 -0.58 -1.28
N ILE A 400 8.13 -1.33 -1.76
CA ILE A 400 7.05 -0.99 -2.72
C ILE A 400 5.75 -0.54 -1.99
N LYS A 401 5.01 0.44 -2.55
CA LYS A 401 3.74 1.04 -2.05
C LYS A 401 2.55 0.71 -2.99
N PRO A 402 1.27 0.79 -2.56
CA PRO A 402 0.39 -0.37 -2.59
C PRO A 402 -0.62 -0.42 -3.74
N THR A 403 -0.87 -1.64 -4.17
CA THR A 403 -1.82 -2.09 -5.19
C THR A 403 -3.27 -2.24 -4.72
N VAL A 404 -3.55 -2.00 -3.44
CA VAL A 404 -4.77 -2.52 -2.77
C VAL A 404 -6.06 -1.78 -3.16
N VAL A 405 -6.02 -0.46 -3.39
CA VAL A 405 -7.24 0.35 -3.67
C VAL A 405 -7.83 0.09 -5.06
N LEU A 406 -6.99 -0.04 -6.09
CA LEU A 406 -7.44 -0.41 -7.45
C LEU A 406 -8.03 -1.82 -7.49
N VAL A 407 -7.62 -2.68 -6.55
CA VAL A 407 -8.09 -4.07 -6.49
C VAL A 407 -9.53 -4.14 -6.00
N ASP A 408 -9.97 -3.29 -5.05
CA ASP A 408 -11.35 -3.33 -4.53
C ASP A 408 -12.40 -2.82 -5.53
N ASP A 409 -12.10 -1.75 -6.25
CA ASP A 409 -12.97 -1.23 -7.32
C ASP A 409 -13.03 -2.21 -8.50
N LEU A 410 -11.88 -2.76 -8.89
CA LEU A 410 -11.80 -3.82 -9.89
C LEU A 410 -12.59 -5.06 -9.43
N LEU A 411 -12.49 -5.43 -8.16
CA LEU A 411 -13.20 -6.56 -7.58
C LEU A 411 -14.72 -6.34 -7.64
N ASN A 412 -15.19 -5.15 -7.30
CA ASN A 412 -16.60 -4.81 -7.37
C ASN A 412 -17.12 -4.78 -8.82
N ALA A 413 -16.34 -4.25 -9.75
CA ALA A 413 -16.66 -4.32 -11.17
C ALA A 413 -16.71 -5.77 -11.68
N LEU A 414 -15.75 -6.63 -11.27
CA LEU A 414 -15.75 -8.06 -11.60
C LEU A 414 -16.93 -8.83 -10.97
N LYS A 415 -17.41 -8.43 -9.78
CA LYS A 415 -18.63 -9.01 -9.18
C LYS A 415 -19.86 -8.68 -10.03
N GLN A 416 -20.01 -7.42 -10.45
CA GLN A 416 -21.12 -7.01 -11.32
C GLN A 416 -21.04 -7.72 -12.67
N PHE A 417 -19.84 -7.80 -13.25
CA PHE A 417 -19.58 -8.59 -14.45
C PHE A 417 -19.99 -10.06 -14.28
N SER A 418 -19.62 -10.68 -13.16
CA SER A 418 -19.97 -12.08 -12.85
C SER A 418 -21.48 -12.32 -12.89
N LEU A 419 -22.27 -11.43 -12.29
CA LEU A 419 -23.74 -11.51 -12.30
C LEU A 419 -24.29 -11.47 -13.73
N CYS A 420 -23.74 -10.60 -14.59
CA CYS A 420 -24.17 -10.52 -15.97
C CYS A 420 -23.82 -11.77 -16.79
N THR A 421 -22.74 -12.49 -16.46
CA THR A 421 -22.33 -13.70 -17.19
C THR A 421 -23.30 -14.89 -17.02
N GLU A 422 -24.12 -14.91 -15.98
CA GLU A 422 -25.17 -15.93 -15.80
C GLU A 422 -26.16 -15.93 -16.97
N SER A 423 -26.53 -14.74 -17.45
CA SER A 423 -27.40 -14.57 -18.63
C SER A 423 -26.77 -15.07 -19.94
N LEU A 424 -25.45 -15.25 -19.96
CA LEU A 424 -24.67 -15.79 -21.06
C LEU A 424 -24.37 -17.29 -20.89
N GLY A 425 -25.07 -17.97 -19.98
CA GLY A 425 -24.97 -19.41 -19.76
C GLY A 425 -23.80 -19.86 -18.88
N CYS A 426 -23.18 -18.94 -18.14
CA CYS A 426 -22.18 -19.25 -17.11
C CYS A 426 -22.87 -19.96 -15.94
N VAL A 427 -22.37 -21.13 -15.55
CA VAL A 427 -22.95 -21.96 -14.48
C VAL A 427 -22.31 -21.66 -13.13
N GLN A 428 -21.05 -21.24 -13.13
CA GLN A 428 -20.34 -20.81 -11.92
C GLN A 428 -19.32 -19.73 -12.29
N SER A 429 -19.40 -18.60 -11.60
CA SER A 429 -18.40 -17.53 -11.64
C SER A 429 -17.67 -17.46 -10.30
N SER A 430 -16.38 -17.17 -10.31
CA SER A 430 -15.56 -16.97 -9.11
C SER A 430 -14.47 -15.94 -9.36
N ILE A 431 -14.11 -15.19 -8.33
CA ILE A 431 -12.99 -14.25 -8.38
C ILE A 431 -11.93 -14.69 -7.39
N LEU A 432 -10.71 -14.83 -7.89
CA LEU A 432 -9.53 -15.29 -7.16
C LEU A 432 -8.52 -14.14 -7.10
N GLN A 433 -8.16 -13.73 -5.89
CA GLN A 433 -7.18 -12.67 -5.64
C GLN A 433 -5.85 -13.30 -5.25
N SER A 434 -4.75 -12.93 -5.91
CA SER A 434 -3.42 -13.44 -5.58
C SER A 434 -3.03 -13.05 -4.14
N ILE A 435 -2.43 -13.99 -3.41
CA ILE A 435 -1.93 -13.76 -2.04
C ILE A 435 -0.59 -13.03 -2.06
N HIS A 436 0.20 -13.20 -3.13
CA HIS A 436 1.58 -12.72 -3.22
C HIS A 436 1.77 -11.58 -4.22
N GLY A 437 0.74 -11.23 -4.99
CA GLY A 437 0.86 -10.26 -6.05
C GLY A 437 -0.46 -9.57 -6.36
N ASN A 438 -0.44 -8.85 -7.47
CA ASN A 438 -1.49 -7.92 -7.86
C ASN A 438 -2.45 -8.51 -8.89
N MET A 439 -2.43 -9.83 -9.03
CA MET A 439 -3.15 -10.54 -10.07
C MET A 439 -4.53 -10.93 -9.57
N ILE A 440 -5.55 -10.58 -10.36
CA ILE A 440 -6.91 -11.04 -10.13
C ILE A 440 -7.29 -11.96 -11.29
N ILE A 441 -7.82 -13.11 -10.94
CA ILE A 441 -8.36 -14.06 -11.89
C ILE A 441 -9.87 -14.04 -11.72
N TRP A 442 -10.56 -13.78 -12.81
CA TRP A 442 -11.96 -14.13 -12.94
C TRP A 442 -12.05 -15.50 -13.61
N PHE A 443 -12.81 -16.39 -12.99
CA PHE A 443 -13.02 -17.77 -13.42
C PHE A 443 -14.50 -17.95 -13.72
N GLY A 444 -14.83 -18.39 -14.93
CA GLY A 444 -16.19 -18.76 -15.30
C GLY A 444 -16.25 -20.16 -15.91
N ALA A 445 -17.23 -20.94 -15.50
CA ALA A 445 -17.45 -22.31 -15.97
C ALA A 445 -18.73 -22.40 -16.82
N TRP A 446 -18.60 -22.99 -18.02
CA TRP A 446 -19.70 -23.23 -18.95
C TRP A 446 -19.84 -24.71 -19.27
N LEU A 447 -21.07 -25.13 -19.55
CA LEU A 447 -21.31 -26.43 -20.16
C LEU A 447 -20.90 -26.37 -21.64
N LYS A 448 -20.36 -27.46 -22.20
CA LYS A 448 -19.87 -27.48 -23.60
C LYS A 448 -20.91 -27.03 -24.63
N ARG A 449 -22.19 -27.31 -24.37
CA ARG A 449 -23.32 -26.95 -25.23
C ARG A 449 -23.75 -25.48 -25.07
N SER A 450 -23.48 -24.85 -23.92
CA SER A 450 -23.88 -23.45 -23.70
C SER A 450 -22.91 -22.43 -24.32
N CYS A 451 -21.75 -22.87 -24.81
CA CYS A 451 -20.73 -22.02 -25.42
C CYS A 451 -20.54 -22.29 -26.93
N GLU A 452 -21.53 -22.87 -27.62
CA GLU A 452 -21.45 -23.22 -29.05
C GLU A 452 -21.08 -22.01 -29.95
N ASN A 453 -21.39 -20.78 -29.53
CA ASN A 453 -21.01 -19.55 -30.22
C ASN A 453 -19.88 -18.78 -29.49
N LYS A 454 -18.70 -19.41 -29.39
CA LYS A 454 -17.54 -18.91 -28.61
C LYS A 454 -17.06 -17.52 -29.00
N ASP A 455 -17.06 -17.20 -30.29
CA ASP A 455 -16.59 -15.90 -30.78
C ASP A 455 -17.54 -14.78 -30.35
N SER A 456 -18.85 -15.04 -30.41
CA SER A 456 -19.87 -14.10 -29.92
C SER A 456 -19.79 -13.92 -28.40
N LEU A 457 -19.56 -15.00 -27.65
CA LEU A 457 -19.36 -14.94 -26.19
C LEU A 457 -18.10 -14.15 -25.85
N THR A 458 -16.99 -14.42 -26.54
CA THR A 458 -15.73 -13.69 -26.36
C THR A 458 -15.89 -12.20 -26.68
N ALA A 459 -16.53 -11.86 -27.79
CA ALA A 459 -16.78 -10.48 -28.18
C ALA A 459 -17.66 -9.74 -27.16
N SER A 460 -18.71 -10.41 -26.65
CA SER A 460 -19.59 -9.85 -25.62
C SER A 460 -18.85 -9.62 -24.31
N LEU A 461 -18.07 -10.60 -23.84
CA LEU A 461 -17.26 -10.47 -22.62
C LEU A 461 -16.21 -9.37 -22.78
N LEU A 462 -15.48 -9.32 -23.91
CA LEU A 462 -14.49 -8.26 -24.18
C LEU A 462 -15.14 -6.87 -24.24
N SER A 463 -16.31 -6.73 -24.85
CA SER A 463 -17.06 -5.47 -24.86
C SER A 463 -17.43 -5.02 -23.44
N MET A 464 -17.86 -5.95 -22.58
CA MET A 464 -18.18 -5.65 -21.18
C MET A 464 -16.92 -5.29 -20.37
N LEU A 465 -15.81 -5.97 -20.62
CA LEU A 465 -14.52 -5.73 -19.99
C LEU A 465 -13.85 -4.42 -20.45
N THR A 466 -14.21 -3.92 -21.64
CA THR A 466 -13.74 -2.63 -22.14
C THR A 466 -14.17 -1.49 -21.20
N ASN A 467 -15.32 -1.63 -20.53
CA ASN A 467 -15.79 -0.68 -19.52
C ASN A 467 -14.93 -0.67 -18.24
N MET A 468 -14.10 -1.69 -18.04
CA MET A 468 -13.17 -1.85 -16.92
C MET A 468 -11.72 -1.57 -17.29
N SER A 469 -11.45 -1.24 -18.56
CA SER A 469 -10.10 -1.04 -19.11
C SER A 469 -9.33 0.15 -18.53
N SER A 470 -10.03 1.07 -17.85
CA SER A 470 -9.44 2.18 -17.10
C SER A 470 -8.90 1.75 -15.73
N MET A 471 -9.39 0.62 -15.19
CA MET A 471 -9.00 0.07 -13.89
C MET A 471 -8.01 -1.10 -14.03
N ALA A 472 -8.06 -1.82 -15.17
CA ALA A 472 -7.26 -3.02 -15.40
C ALA A 472 -6.73 -3.22 -16.83
N ILE A 473 -5.45 -3.60 -16.94
CA ILE A 473 -4.86 -4.22 -18.15
C ILE A 473 -5.26 -5.67 -18.15
N LEU A 474 -6.06 -6.02 -19.15
CA LEU A 474 -6.23 -7.40 -19.54
C LEU A 474 -4.87 -7.98 -19.98
N LEU A 475 -4.27 -8.79 -19.11
CA LEU A 475 -3.03 -9.49 -19.42
C LEU A 475 -3.32 -10.63 -20.38
N GLU A 476 -4.38 -11.39 -20.09
CA GLU A 476 -4.73 -12.56 -20.86
C GLU A 476 -6.17 -13.00 -20.68
N HIS A 477 -6.77 -13.55 -21.73
CA HIS A 477 -8.03 -14.27 -21.66
C HIS A 477 -7.95 -15.46 -22.59
N SER A 478 -8.48 -16.61 -22.18
CA SER A 478 -8.66 -17.75 -23.08
C SER A 478 -9.67 -18.74 -22.50
N PHE A 479 -10.26 -19.53 -23.40
CA PHE A 479 -10.90 -20.79 -23.03
C PHE A 479 -9.87 -21.87 -22.77
N PHE A 480 -10.17 -22.70 -21.79
CA PHE A 480 -9.45 -23.88 -21.39
C PHE A 480 -10.40 -25.08 -21.40
N ASP A 481 -9.93 -26.22 -21.93
CA ASP A 481 -10.60 -27.50 -21.77
C ASP A 481 -10.05 -28.20 -20.52
N ALA A 482 -10.95 -28.64 -19.63
CA ALA A 482 -10.56 -29.55 -18.56
C ALA A 482 -10.32 -30.94 -19.13
N TYR A 483 -9.16 -31.52 -18.83
CA TYR A 483 -8.80 -32.88 -19.28
C TYR A 483 -8.48 -33.84 -18.13
N ALA A 484 -8.39 -33.33 -16.90
CA ALA A 484 -8.30 -34.11 -15.68
C ALA A 484 -8.94 -33.35 -14.52
N GLY A 485 -9.54 -34.06 -13.57
CA GLY A 485 -9.99 -33.47 -12.32
C GLY A 485 -10.36 -34.54 -11.32
N GLU A 486 -10.14 -34.25 -10.03
CA GLU A 486 -10.53 -35.09 -8.91
C GLU A 486 -11.02 -34.22 -7.76
N SER A 487 -12.02 -34.69 -7.03
CA SER A 487 -12.47 -34.07 -5.79
C SER A 487 -12.69 -35.13 -4.71
N ARG A 488 -12.32 -34.78 -3.47
CA ARG A 488 -12.49 -35.67 -2.30
C ARG A 488 -13.90 -35.67 -1.74
N ASP A 489 -14.74 -34.72 -2.15
CA ASP A 489 -16.16 -34.64 -1.77
C ASP A 489 -17.10 -35.35 -2.77
N GLY A 490 -16.54 -35.99 -3.80
CA GLY A 490 -17.31 -36.69 -4.83
C GLY A 490 -17.99 -35.77 -5.86
N SER A 491 -17.73 -34.46 -5.83
CA SER A 491 -18.19 -33.54 -6.88
C SER A 491 -17.47 -33.77 -8.20
N CYS A 492 -18.15 -33.45 -9.30
CA CYS A 492 -17.66 -33.72 -10.65
C CYS A 492 -16.52 -32.78 -11.09
N ALA A 493 -16.35 -31.61 -10.45
CA ALA A 493 -15.34 -30.60 -10.76
C ALA A 493 -14.79 -29.91 -9.51
N ALA A 494 -13.65 -29.21 -9.63
CA ALA A 494 -13.15 -28.33 -8.59
C ALA A 494 -14.13 -27.17 -8.35
N LYS A 495 -14.95 -27.29 -7.30
CA LYS A 495 -15.85 -26.24 -6.84
C LYS A 495 -15.07 -25.28 -5.94
N PHE A 496 -15.26 -23.98 -6.17
CA PHE A 496 -14.74 -22.94 -5.28
C PHE A 496 -15.81 -22.48 -4.28
N CYS A 497 -15.38 -22.29 -3.05
CA CYS A 497 -16.11 -21.62 -1.98
C CYS A 497 -15.37 -20.33 -1.57
N ARG A 498 -16.10 -19.34 -1.08
CA ARG A 498 -15.49 -18.10 -0.59
C ARG A 498 -14.54 -18.41 0.58
N GLY A 499 -13.32 -17.88 0.49
CA GLY A 499 -12.26 -18.10 1.48
C GLY A 499 -11.31 -19.25 1.15
N ASP A 500 -11.64 -20.08 0.14
CA ASP A 500 -10.78 -21.18 -0.28
C ASP A 500 -9.39 -20.68 -0.71
N THR A 501 -8.38 -21.48 -0.40
CA THR A 501 -7.02 -21.27 -0.90
C THR A 501 -6.85 -22.08 -2.17
N VAL A 502 -6.41 -21.42 -3.25
CA VAL A 502 -6.21 -22.06 -4.55
C VAL A 502 -4.76 -21.89 -4.97
N SER A 503 -4.06 -22.98 -5.27
CA SER A 503 -2.78 -22.89 -5.99
C SER A 503 -3.01 -23.12 -7.47
N MET A 504 -2.33 -22.34 -8.30
CA MET A 504 -2.30 -22.50 -9.75
C MET A 504 -0.86 -22.70 -10.19
N SER A 505 -0.64 -23.72 -11.01
CA SER A 505 0.59 -23.87 -11.77
C SER A 505 0.26 -23.70 -13.25
N THR A 506 1.06 -22.94 -13.98
CA THR A 506 0.91 -22.77 -15.42
C THR A 506 2.21 -23.14 -16.11
N ALA A 507 2.12 -23.90 -17.19
CA ALA A 507 3.25 -24.34 -18.00
C ALA A 507 3.06 -23.82 -19.42
N VAL A 508 4.01 -23.03 -19.92
CA VAL A 508 4.07 -22.57 -21.31
C VAL A 508 5.04 -23.45 -22.07
N VAL A 509 4.59 -24.00 -23.20
CA VAL A 509 5.33 -24.95 -24.02
C VAL A 509 5.90 -24.24 -25.24
N ASN A 510 7.23 -24.18 -25.35
CA ASN A 510 7.93 -23.57 -26.48
C ASN A 510 8.40 -24.65 -27.46
N GLY A 511 7.81 -24.68 -28.66
CA GLY A 511 8.28 -25.52 -29.77
C GLY A 511 8.09 -27.04 -29.61
N GLY A 512 7.25 -27.51 -28.68
CA GLY A 512 6.98 -28.94 -28.44
C GLY A 512 5.50 -29.32 -28.43
N ASP A 513 5.18 -30.63 -28.49
CA ASP A 513 3.80 -31.13 -28.45
C ASP A 513 3.18 -30.95 -27.06
N MET A 514 2.13 -30.12 -26.98
CA MET A 514 1.36 -29.90 -25.76
C MET A 514 0.80 -31.19 -25.15
N ASN A 515 0.57 -32.23 -25.96
CA ASN A 515 0.02 -33.48 -25.47
C ASN A 515 0.98 -34.16 -24.48
N ASN A 516 2.29 -34.14 -24.75
CA ASN A 516 3.31 -34.72 -23.86
C ASN A 516 3.30 -34.03 -22.50
N VAL A 517 3.21 -32.70 -22.48
CA VAL A 517 3.13 -31.93 -21.24
C VAL A 517 1.81 -32.18 -20.50
N SER A 518 0.70 -32.31 -21.23
CA SER A 518 -0.60 -32.65 -20.63
C SER A 518 -0.62 -34.06 -20.03
N TYR A 519 0.06 -35.03 -20.65
CA TYR A 519 0.21 -36.36 -20.09
C TYR A 519 1.09 -36.38 -18.84
N ALA A 520 2.20 -35.63 -18.84
CA ALA A 520 3.04 -35.48 -17.66
C ALA A 520 2.27 -34.84 -16.50
N CYS A 521 1.53 -33.76 -16.77
CA CYS A 521 0.65 -33.11 -15.79
C CYS A 521 -0.43 -34.06 -15.28
N LEU A 522 -1.08 -34.84 -16.16
CA LEU A 522 -2.08 -35.84 -15.79
C LEU A 522 -1.49 -36.94 -14.90
N ALA A 523 -0.32 -37.48 -15.24
CA ALA A 523 0.35 -38.54 -14.49
C ALA A 523 0.75 -38.07 -13.09
N MET A 524 1.29 -36.85 -12.99
CA MET A 524 1.56 -36.22 -11.69
C MET A 524 0.29 -35.94 -10.90
N PHE A 525 -0.75 -35.46 -11.56
CA PHE A 525 -2.03 -35.18 -10.92
C PHE A 525 -2.57 -36.46 -10.27
N LYS A 526 -2.65 -37.56 -11.03
CA LYS A 526 -3.15 -38.85 -10.52
C LYS A 526 -2.27 -39.48 -9.44
N SER A 527 -0.95 -39.41 -9.57
CA SER A 527 -0.02 -40.01 -8.59
C SER A 527 0.18 -39.16 -7.33
N GLY A 528 0.02 -37.84 -7.46
CA GLY A 528 0.25 -36.86 -6.42
C GLY A 528 -1.01 -36.52 -5.62
N PHE A 529 -2.17 -36.38 -6.26
CA PHE A 529 -3.39 -35.82 -5.64
C PHE A 529 -3.83 -36.54 -4.36
N GLN A 530 -3.77 -37.88 -4.33
CA GLN A 530 -4.09 -38.66 -3.14
C GLN A 530 -3.11 -38.43 -1.98
N LYS A 531 -1.85 -38.11 -2.30
CA LYS A 531 -0.78 -37.82 -1.32
C LYS A 531 -0.78 -36.37 -0.85
N MET A 532 -1.46 -35.47 -1.57
CA MET A 532 -1.55 -34.06 -1.19
C MET A 532 -2.43 -33.88 0.04
N GLU A 533 -1.83 -33.88 1.22
CA GLU A 533 -2.57 -33.70 2.47
C GLU A 533 -3.20 -32.29 2.52
N GLY A 534 -4.50 -32.24 2.79
CA GLY A 534 -5.24 -30.98 2.84
C GLY A 534 -5.72 -30.43 1.49
N VAL A 535 -5.52 -31.12 0.36
CA VAL A 535 -6.23 -30.79 -0.89
C VAL A 535 -7.65 -31.32 -0.84
N ALA A 536 -8.61 -30.47 -1.23
CA ALA A 536 -10.02 -30.82 -1.37
C ALA A 536 -10.35 -31.25 -2.80
N ALA A 537 -9.90 -30.48 -3.80
CA ALA A 537 -10.17 -30.74 -5.21
C ALA A 537 -9.02 -30.25 -6.09
N GLY A 538 -8.96 -30.72 -7.34
CA GLY A 538 -8.00 -30.23 -8.32
C GLY A 538 -8.46 -30.49 -9.75
N VAL A 539 -7.91 -29.70 -10.68
CA VAL A 539 -8.25 -29.80 -12.10
C VAL A 539 -7.03 -29.43 -12.96
N CYS A 540 -6.86 -30.14 -14.08
CA CYS A 540 -5.88 -29.83 -15.11
C CYS A 540 -6.59 -29.34 -16.38
N LEU A 541 -6.06 -28.25 -16.92
CA LEU A 541 -6.65 -27.41 -17.94
C LEU A 541 -5.69 -27.22 -19.11
N LYS A 542 -6.19 -27.34 -20.34
CA LYS A 542 -5.42 -27.12 -21.56
C LYS A 542 -5.98 -25.89 -22.28
N CYS A 543 -5.12 -24.91 -22.55
CA CYS A 543 -5.51 -23.71 -23.28
C CYS A 543 -5.79 -24.06 -24.76
N GLN A 544 -6.90 -23.54 -25.29
CA GLN A 544 -7.29 -23.79 -26.69
C GLN A 544 -6.52 -22.93 -27.69
N THR A 545 -6.15 -21.71 -27.30
CA THR A 545 -5.63 -20.68 -28.23
C THR A 545 -4.11 -20.53 -28.18
N LYS A 546 -3.47 -21.00 -27.10
CA LYS A 546 -2.04 -20.87 -26.86
C LYS A 546 -1.46 -22.18 -26.33
N PRO A 547 -0.16 -22.45 -26.54
CA PRO A 547 0.50 -23.64 -26.05
C PRO A 547 0.75 -23.59 -24.53
N ARG A 548 -0.33 -23.55 -23.74
CA ARG A 548 -0.30 -23.44 -22.29
C ARG A 548 -1.18 -24.47 -21.61
N ILE A 549 -0.71 -24.97 -20.48
CA ILE A 549 -1.44 -25.85 -19.57
C ILE A 549 -1.50 -25.20 -18.19
N ALA A 550 -2.61 -25.37 -17.48
CA ALA A 550 -2.77 -24.91 -16.11
C ALA A 550 -3.26 -26.05 -15.22
N SER A 551 -2.78 -26.13 -13.98
CA SER A 551 -3.34 -27.03 -12.96
C SER A 551 -3.71 -26.21 -11.74
N LEU A 552 -4.95 -26.37 -11.28
CA LEU A 552 -5.51 -25.71 -10.11
C LEU A 552 -5.76 -26.73 -9.00
N PHE A 553 -5.41 -26.40 -7.77
CA PHE A 553 -5.71 -27.21 -6.58
C PHE A 553 -6.36 -26.34 -5.50
N VAL A 554 -7.47 -26.82 -4.95
CA VAL A 554 -8.20 -26.19 -3.84
C VAL A 554 -7.74 -26.83 -2.54
N TRP A 555 -7.25 -26.01 -1.62
CA TRP A 555 -6.67 -26.43 -0.34
C TRP A 555 -7.60 -26.06 0.80
N LYS A 556 -7.73 -26.97 1.77
CA LYS A 556 -8.45 -26.75 3.03
C LYS A 556 -7.85 -25.61 3.86
N SER A 557 -6.56 -25.35 3.71
CA SER A 557 -5.90 -24.21 4.36
C SER A 557 -4.65 -23.78 3.60
N LEU A 558 -4.27 -22.53 3.83
CA LEU A 558 -3.03 -21.95 3.32
C LEU A 558 -1.79 -22.69 3.86
N GLN A 559 -1.85 -23.18 5.10
CA GLN A 559 -0.77 -23.96 5.69
C GLN A 559 -0.54 -25.28 4.96
N CYS A 560 -1.61 -26.00 4.60
CA CYS A 560 -1.50 -27.24 3.81
C CYS A 560 -0.88 -26.97 2.43
N CYS A 561 -1.29 -25.87 1.79
CA CYS A 561 -0.77 -25.45 0.49
C CYS A 561 0.74 -25.20 0.52
N TYR A 562 1.24 -24.35 1.44
CA TYR A 562 2.67 -24.10 1.53
C TYR A 562 3.46 -25.32 1.99
N SER A 563 2.94 -26.09 2.95
CA SER A 563 3.59 -27.32 3.40
C SER A 563 3.82 -28.28 2.22
N TRP A 564 2.84 -28.42 1.34
CA TRP A 564 3.01 -29.23 0.14
C TRP A 564 3.97 -28.60 -0.87
N ILE A 565 3.81 -27.32 -1.22
CA ILE A 565 4.65 -26.66 -2.24
C ILE A 565 6.13 -26.65 -1.83
N LEU A 566 6.43 -26.40 -0.55
CA LEU A 566 7.81 -26.33 -0.06
C LEU A 566 8.47 -27.70 0.08
N ASN A 567 7.70 -28.76 0.35
CA ASN A 567 8.23 -30.11 0.52
C ASN A 567 8.14 -30.98 -0.74
N SER A 568 7.34 -30.58 -1.74
CA SER A 568 7.19 -31.33 -2.98
C SER A 568 8.20 -30.85 -4.04
N ASP A 569 9.10 -31.73 -4.44
CA ASP A 569 10.06 -31.44 -5.51
C ASP A 569 9.39 -31.67 -6.89
N GLN A 570 8.27 -30.99 -7.14
CA GLN A 570 7.45 -31.18 -8.35
C GLN A 570 8.26 -30.96 -9.63
N ARG A 571 9.21 -30.01 -9.61
CA ARG A 571 10.10 -29.75 -10.74
C ARG A 571 10.97 -30.98 -11.04
N LYS A 572 11.61 -31.59 -10.03
CA LYS A 572 12.37 -32.84 -10.23
C LYS A 572 11.49 -34.02 -10.64
N ALA A 573 10.24 -34.07 -10.20
CA ALA A 573 9.29 -35.10 -10.63
C ALA A 573 8.82 -34.92 -12.10
N MET A 574 8.75 -33.68 -12.58
CA MET A 574 8.35 -33.32 -13.95
C MET A 574 9.48 -33.44 -14.98
N LEU A 575 10.70 -33.04 -14.60
CA LEU A 575 11.88 -32.96 -15.46
C LEU A 575 12.12 -34.21 -16.32
N PRO A 576 12.07 -35.45 -15.78
CA PRO A 576 12.32 -36.67 -16.56
C PRO A 576 11.33 -36.90 -17.72
N TYR A 577 10.10 -36.38 -17.61
CA TYR A 577 9.09 -36.52 -18.66
C TYR A 577 9.18 -35.44 -19.74
N LEU A 578 10.03 -34.42 -19.53
CA LEU A 578 10.01 -33.16 -20.27
C LEU A 578 11.38 -32.70 -20.75
N GLU A 579 12.41 -33.55 -20.68
CA GLU A 579 13.80 -33.22 -21.07
C GLU A 579 13.95 -32.72 -22.52
N SER A 580 13.00 -33.05 -23.40
CA SER A 580 12.98 -32.61 -24.81
C SER A 580 12.14 -31.36 -25.07
N VAL A 581 11.53 -30.77 -24.04
CA VAL A 581 10.55 -29.69 -24.17
C VAL A 581 10.99 -28.48 -23.34
N SER A 582 11.13 -27.32 -23.99
CA SER A 582 11.37 -26.06 -23.28
C SER A 582 10.07 -25.61 -22.62
N ILE A 583 10.04 -25.62 -21.28
CA ILE A 583 8.86 -25.33 -20.49
C ILE A 583 9.18 -24.28 -19.42
N GLU A 584 8.35 -23.25 -19.38
CA GLU A 584 8.35 -22.27 -18.31
C GLU A 584 7.19 -22.57 -17.35
N ILE A 585 7.49 -22.88 -16.09
CA ILE A 585 6.49 -23.18 -15.06
C ILE A 585 6.38 -21.99 -14.10
N LYS A 586 5.18 -21.42 -14.00
CA LYS A 586 4.84 -20.37 -13.04
C LYS A 586 3.85 -20.89 -12.00
N TYR A 587 4.14 -20.63 -10.73
CA TYR A 587 3.27 -20.95 -9.61
C TYR A 587 2.71 -19.66 -9.01
N ASP A 588 1.40 -19.63 -8.78
CA ASP A 588 0.70 -18.53 -8.12
C ASP A 588 -0.29 -19.11 -7.08
N ILE A 589 -0.50 -18.41 -5.97
CA ILE A 589 -1.46 -18.80 -4.92
C ILE A 589 -2.49 -17.69 -4.76
N PHE A 590 -3.76 -18.09 -4.65
CA PHE A 590 -4.90 -17.19 -4.60
C PHE A 590 -5.81 -17.52 -3.43
N ARG A 591 -6.58 -16.51 -3.04
CA ARG A 591 -7.74 -16.63 -2.18
C ARG A 591 -9.00 -16.40 -3.01
N VAL A 592 -10.00 -17.27 -2.88
CA VAL A 592 -11.32 -17.06 -3.49
C VAL A 592 -12.05 -15.98 -2.70
N VAL A 593 -12.36 -14.86 -3.33
CA VAL A 593 -12.99 -13.70 -2.69
C VAL A 593 -14.45 -13.53 -3.07
N TYR A 594 -14.90 -14.20 -4.13
CA TYR A 594 -16.29 -14.19 -4.60
C TYR A 594 -16.62 -15.49 -5.35
N VAL A 595 -17.87 -15.96 -5.23
CA VAL A 595 -18.49 -17.06 -5.99
C VAL A 595 -19.96 -16.68 -6.29
N SER A 596 -20.44 -16.94 -7.51
CA SER A 596 -21.85 -16.67 -7.88
C SER A 596 -22.82 -17.67 -7.23
N GLY A 597 -23.98 -17.21 -6.78
CA GLY A 597 -25.04 -18.06 -6.21
C GLY A 597 -24.98 -18.30 -4.69
N ASP A 598 -24.01 -17.74 -3.98
CA ASP A 598 -24.07 -17.61 -2.52
C ASP A 598 -25.11 -16.53 -2.17
N ASN A 599 -26.36 -16.93 -1.96
CA ASN A 599 -27.40 -16.05 -1.41
C ASN A 599 -26.96 -15.53 -0.04
N ASP A 600 -27.14 -14.22 0.19
CA ASP A 600 -27.03 -13.57 1.50
C ASP A 600 -27.82 -14.33 2.58
N LEU A 601 -27.12 -15.12 3.40
CA LEU A 601 -27.64 -15.70 4.62
C LEU A 601 -26.67 -15.42 5.77
N LYS A 602 -27.00 -14.34 6.49
CA LYS A 602 -26.64 -14.03 7.89
C LYS A 602 -25.16 -13.86 8.21
N PHE A 603 -24.73 -12.60 8.29
CA PHE A 603 -23.69 -12.20 9.24
C PHE A 603 -24.17 -12.47 10.68
N GLN A 604 -23.81 -13.62 11.23
CA GLN A 604 -23.60 -13.79 12.66
C GLN A 604 -22.15 -14.23 12.85
N PHE A 605 -21.31 -13.31 13.32
CA PHE A 605 -20.03 -13.66 13.92
C PHE A 605 -20.32 -14.50 15.18
N PHE A 606 -20.16 -15.82 15.09
CA PHE A 606 -19.98 -16.66 16.27
C PHE A 606 -18.52 -16.53 16.72
N TYR A 607 -18.25 -15.58 17.62
CA TYR A 607 -17.22 -15.76 18.63
C TYR A 607 -17.91 -16.36 19.87
N PRO A 608 -17.36 -17.42 20.50
CA PRO A 608 -17.94 -17.93 21.74
C PRO A 608 -17.84 -16.85 22.82
N PRO A 609 -18.94 -16.52 23.55
CA PRO A 609 -18.90 -15.52 24.59
C PRO A 609 -18.11 -16.01 25.80
N HIS A 610 -17.22 -15.14 26.28
CA HIS A 610 -16.48 -15.29 27.53
C HIS A 610 -17.45 -15.41 28.72
N GLN A 611 -17.23 -16.38 29.60
CA GLN A 611 -18.10 -16.83 30.70
C GLN A 611 -18.31 -15.83 31.87
N MET A 612 -18.21 -14.51 31.65
CA MET A 612 -18.36 -13.50 32.72
C MET A 612 -19.56 -12.56 32.55
N LEU A 613 -20.41 -12.76 31.54
CA LEU A 613 -21.62 -11.94 31.32
C LEU A 613 -22.94 -12.60 31.73
N GLU A 614 -22.98 -13.91 31.98
CA GLU A 614 -24.23 -14.61 32.36
C GLU A 614 -24.66 -14.29 33.80
N GLN A 615 -23.73 -14.01 34.71
CA GLN A 615 -24.06 -13.70 36.11
C GLN A 615 -24.72 -12.31 36.29
N GLN A 616 -24.48 -11.35 35.38
CA GLN A 616 -25.06 -10.01 35.49
C GLN A 616 -26.46 -9.90 34.87
N LEU A 617 -26.84 -10.84 34.00
CA LEU A 617 -28.14 -10.84 33.34
C LEU A 617 -29.22 -11.57 34.16
N GLU A 618 -28.85 -12.60 34.94
CA GLU A 618 -29.77 -13.27 35.87
C GLU A 618 -30.15 -12.39 37.07
N GLU A 619 -29.26 -11.53 37.58
CA GLU A 619 -29.59 -10.59 38.67
C GLU A 619 -30.53 -9.46 38.22
N LYS A 620 -30.45 -9.03 36.95
CA LYS A 620 -31.33 -7.98 36.41
C LYS A 620 -32.73 -8.50 36.06
N ALA A 621 -32.87 -9.78 35.67
CA ALA A 621 -34.16 -10.39 35.38
C ALA A 621 -35.00 -10.65 36.66
N LYS A 622 -34.36 -11.02 37.78
CA LYS A 622 -35.05 -11.16 39.08
C LYS A 622 -35.53 -9.83 39.68
N LYS A 623 -34.88 -8.70 39.35
CA LYS A 623 -35.28 -7.36 39.82
C LYS A 623 -36.44 -6.72 39.05
N LYS A 624 -36.87 -7.29 37.91
CA LYS A 624 -37.93 -6.68 37.07
C LYS A 624 -39.23 -7.48 36.96
N GLY A 625 -39.37 -8.64 37.61
CA GLY A 625 -40.68 -9.26 37.80
C GLY A 625 -41.46 -9.60 36.52
N ILE A 626 -40.80 -9.94 35.42
CA ILE A 626 -41.45 -10.34 34.18
C ILE A 626 -41.44 -11.87 34.08
N SER A 627 -42.60 -12.47 34.33
CA SER A 627 -42.88 -13.88 34.05
C SER A 627 -43.40 -13.99 32.62
N CYS A 628 -42.75 -14.80 31.78
CA CYS A 628 -43.33 -15.23 30.51
C CYS A 628 -43.31 -16.76 30.45
N LYS A 629 -44.52 -17.33 30.57
CA LYS A 629 -44.87 -18.71 30.28
C LYS A 629 -44.68 -19.00 28.77
N ALA A 630 -44.14 -20.19 28.48
CA ALA A 630 -44.62 -21.23 27.54
C ALA A 630 -45.64 -20.83 26.44
N LEU A 631 -45.68 -21.34 25.20
CA LEU A 631 -45.26 -22.55 24.44
C LEU A 631 -45.83 -22.30 22.99
N PRO A 632 -45.74 -23.19 21.97
CA PRO A 632 -45.09 -24.50 21.88
C PRO A 632 -43.80 -24.52 21.04
#